data_AF-A0AA37RD61-F1
#
_entry.id   AF-A0AA37RD61-F1
#
_cell.length_a   1.000
_cell.length_b   1.000
_cell.length_c   1.000
_cell.angle_alpha   90.00
_cell.angle_beta   90.00
_cell.angle_gamma   90.00
#
_symmetry.space_group_name_H-M   'P 1'
#
loop_
_entity.id
_entity.type
_entity.pdbx_description
1 polymer ?
#
loop_
_entity_poly.entity_id
_entity_poly.type
_entity_poly.pdbx_seq_one_letter_code
_entity_poly.pdbx_strand_id
1 'polypeptide(L)'
;MTEEADASPGRPRAGHFAVEAHLDYPILAKVLGVELGKTVQTRARRAQPAGRKWATRTTASKGAAVERVAAPPDDADEPLDRTALRSTVVVTPMGFAAELETADELAVVDGHAPTAPQERIIRLQPCPVRELARSHPGVGCGIHSGPLQGLLADNPATDGRRKAPQPPRWAYLELFVEPEPCLARLVAG
;
A
#
# COMPACT_ATOMS: atom_id res chain seq x y z
N MET A 1 14.89 13.28 -68.01
CA MET A 1 15.46 12.76 -66.75
C MET A 1 14.78 13.54 -65.65
N THR A 2 13.74 12.94 -65.09
CA THR A 2 12.80 13.47 -64.10
C THR A 2 13.32 13.12 -62.72
N GLU A 3 13.53 14.11 -61.85
CA GLU A 3 13.68 13.88 -60.42
C GLU A 3 12.62 14.73 -59.69
N GLU A 4 11.66 13.99 -59.17
CA GLU A 4 10.50 14.41 -58.40
C GLU A 4 10.94 14.53 -56.95
N ALA A 5 10.93 15.74 -56.39
CA ALA A 5 11.32 15.98 -55.00
C ALA A 5 10.20 15.50 -54.07
N ASP A 6 10.49 14.44 -53.33
CA ASP A 6 9.63 13.80 -52.34
C ASP A 6 9.21 14.79 -51.23
N ALA A 7 7.92 15.11 -51.20
CA ALA A 7 7.29 15.93 -50.18
C ALA A 7 6.98 15.07 -48.95
N SER A 8 7.90 15.02 -47.98
CA SER A 8 7.62 14.43 -46.66
C SER A 8 6.54 15.24 -45.92
N PRO A 9 5.38 14.65 -45.54
CA PRO A 9 4.37 15.36 -44.76
C PRO A 9 4.89 15.61 -43.33
N GLY A 10 4.96 16.90 -42.96
CA GLY A 10 5.37 17.32 -41.62
C GLY A 10 4.50 16.69 -40.54
N ARG A 11 5.12 15.88 -39.68
CA ARG A 11 4.48 15.32 -38.47
C ARG A 11 3.90 16.48 -37.63
N PRO A 12 2.60 16.51 -37.33
CA PRO A 12 2.05 17.52 -36.44
C PRO A 12 2.77 17.42 -35.09
N ARG A 13 3.44 18.51 -34.70
CA ARG A 13 3.91 18.70 -33.32
C ARG A 13 2.66 18.96 -32.49
N ALA A 14 1.98 17.89 -32.06
CA ALA A 14 1.05 17.98 -30.96
C ALA A 14 1.87 18.40 -29.73
N GLY A 15 1.92 19.71 -29.50
CA GLY A 15 2.36 20.27 -28.24
C GLY A 15 1.42 19.73 -27.19
N HIS A 16 1.91 18.81 -26.37
CA HIS A 16 1.22 18.43 -25.15
C HIS A 16 1.26 19.69 -24.28
N PHE A 17 0.15 20.41 -24.19
CA PHE A 17 0.00 21.40 -23.13
C PHE A 17 -0.11 20.60 -21.84
N ALA A 18 0.95 20.61 -21.03
CA ALA A 18 0.85 20.17 -19.65
C ALA A 18 -0.11 21.15 -18.97
N VAL A 19 -1.33 20.69 -18.71
CA VAL A 19 -2.27 21.46 -17.91
C VAL A 19 -1.74 21.42 -16.48
N GLU A 20 -1.05 22.47 -16.06
CA GLU A 20 -0.72 22.73 -14.65
C GLU A 20 -1.98 23.15 -13.87
N ALA A 21 -3.05 22.37 -13.98
CA ALA A 21 -4.10 22.38 -12.97
C ALA A 21 -3.57 21.55 -11.79
N HIS A 22 -2.78 22.19 -10.92
CA HIS A 22 -2.33 21.54 -9.70
C HIS A 22 -3.54 21.27 -8.81
N LEU A 23 -3.79 19.99 -8.55
CA LEU A 23 -4.75 19.57 -7.54
C LEU A 23 -4.26 20.07 -6.17
N ASP A 24 -5.06 20.91 -5.51
CA ASP A 24 -4.78 21.33 -4.14
C ASP A 24 -5.04 20.15 -3.18
N TYR A 25 -3.98 19.37 -2.94
CA TYR A 25 -4.02 18.19 -2.07
C TYR A 25 -4.49 18.52 -0.65
N PRO A 26 -4.09 19.64 -0.01
CA PRO A 26 -4.67 20.10 1.25
C PRO A 26 -6.19 20.32 1.21
N ILE A 27 -6.72 20.96 0.17
CA ILE A 27 -8.17 21.18 0.03
C ILE A 27 -8.88 19.83 -0.17
N LEU A 28 -8.37 18.97 -1.07
CA LEU A 28 -8.94 17.64 -1.29
C LEU A 28 -8.92 16.81 0.01
N ALA A 29 -7.81 16.86 0.75
CA ALA A 29 -7.66 16.20 2.05
C ALA A 29 -8.74 16.62 3.04
N LYS A 30 -8.98 17.94 3.13
CA LYS A 30 -10.01 18.52 3.99
C LYS A 30 -11.40 18.08 3.58
N VAL A 31 -11.72 18.13 2.28
CA VAL A 31 -13.02 17.66 1.75
C VAL A 31 -13.21 16.18 2.10
N LEU A 32 -12.24 15.32 1.80
CA LEU A 32 -12.30 13.90 2.15
C LEU A 32 -12.42 13.67 3.66
N GLY A 33 -11.73 14.47 4.47
CA GLY A 33 -11.82 14.43 5.93
C GLY A 33 -13.21 14.77 6.46
N VAL A 34 -13.93 15.67 5.81
CA VAL A 34 -15.32 16.01 6.16
C VAL A 34 -16.28 14.90 5.69
N GLU A 35 -16.14 14.45 4.44
CA GLU A 35 -17.10 13.53 3.80
C GLU A 35 -16.98 12.07 4.29
N LEU A 36 -15.76 11.63 4.63
CA LEU A 36 -15.54 10.25 5.09
C LEU A 36 -15.95 10.02 6.54
N GLY A 37 -16.35 11.07 7.26
CA GLY A 37 -17.01 10.95 8.56
C GLY A 37 -16.35 11.75 9.67
N LYS A 38 -17.06 11.81 10.81
CA LYS A 38 -16.72 12.69 11.94
C LYS A 38 -15.51 12.22 12.77
N THR A 39 -15.21 10.92 12.76
CA THR A 39 -14.12 10.33 13.56
C THR A 39 -13.01 9.75 12.68
N VAL A 40 -11.79 9.72 13.20
CA VAL A 40 -10.62 9.11 12.53
C VAL A 40 -10.91 7.66 12.14
N GLN A 41 -11.51 6.89 13.06
CA GLN A 41 -11.86 5.49 12.85
C GLN A 41 -12.90 5.31 11.75
N THR A 42 -13.92 6.17 11.70
CA THR A 42 -14.95 6.12 10.64
C THR A 42 -14.33 6.44 9.28
N ARG A 43 -13.48 7.47 9.22
CA ARG A 43 -12.75 7.83 8.00
C ARG A 43 -11.88 6.68 7.51
N ALA A 44 -11.10 6.07 8.40
CA ALA A 44 -10.25 4.93 8.07
C ALA A 44 -11.06 3.77 7.50
N ARG A 45 -12.15 3.39 8.18
CA ARG A 45 -13.04 2.32 7.71
C ARG A 45 -13.62 2.61 6.32
N ARG A 46 -13.98 3.86 6.03
CA ARG A 46 -14.54 4.26 4.71
C ARG A 46 -13.47 4.42 3.63
N ALA A 47 -12.23 4.75 4.00
CA ALA A 47 -11.10 4.90 3.07
C ALA A 47 -10.47 3.55 2.69
N GLN A 48 -10.49 2.56 3.59
CA GLN A 48 -9.94 1.21 3.38
C GLN A 48 -10.37 0.53 2.07
N PRO A 49 -11.67 0.53 1.69
CA PRO A 49 -12.09 -0.03 0.41
C PRO A 49 -11.43 0.61 -0.81
N ALA A 50 -11.10 1.90 -0.75
CA ALA A 50 -10.41 2.59 -1.83
C ALA A 50 -8.97 2.08 -1.97
N GLY A 51 -8.27 1.92 -0.85
CA GLY A 51 -6.94 1.30 -0.78
C GLY A 51 -6.91 -0.13 -1.33
N ARG A 52 -7.87 -0.97 -0.93
CA ARG A 52 -8.00 -2.34 -1.44
C ARG A 52 -8.20 -2.35 -2.96
N LYS A 53 -9.12 -1.53 -3.48
CA LYS A 53 -9.38 -1.42 -4.93
C LYS A 53 -8.16 -0.94 -5.71
N TRP A 54 -7.43 0.02 -5.15
CA TRP A 54 -6.19 0.51 -5.75
C TRP A 54 -5.17 -0.63 -5.86
N ALA A 55 -4.98 -1.42 -4.80
CA ALA A 55 -4.04 -2.54 -4.81
C ALA A 55 -4.43 -3.59 -5.86
N THR A 56 -5.70 -4.01 -5.89
CA THR A 56 -6.21 -4.97 -6.88
C THR A 56 -5.95 -4.50 -8.31
N ARG A 57 -6.14 -3.21 -8.61
CA ARG A 57 -5.89 -2.68 -9.96
C ARG A 57 -4.41 -2.64 -10.29
N THR A 58 -3.58 -2.17 -9.36
CA THR A 58 -2.15 -2.04 -9.60
C THR A 58 -1.44 -3.38 -9.73
N THR A 59 -1.89 -4.40 -8.99
CA THR A 59 -1.36 -5.76 -9.11
C THR A 59 -1.88 -6.48 -10.35
N ALA A 60 -3.15 -6.30 -10.72
CA ALA A 60 -3.70 -6.87 -11.96
C ALA A 60 -2.96 -6.34 -13.21
N SER A 61 -2.58 -5.06 -13.22
CA SER A 61 -1.79 -4.47 -14.31
C SER A 61 -0.32 -4.90 -14.33
N LYS A 62 0.19 -5.53 -13.25
CA LYS A 62 1.59 -5.95 -13.09
C LYS A 62 1.74 -7.47 -12.85
N GLY A 63 0.70 -8.25 -13.14
CA GLY A 63 0.43 -9.60 -12.62
C GLY A 63 1.65 -10.53 -12.51
N ALA A 64 2.47 -10.64 -13.56
CA ALA A 64 3.60 -11.56 -13.58
C ALA A 64 4.85 -11.08 -12.80
N ALA A 65 5.01 -9.77 -12.55
CA ALA A 65 6.16 -9.23 -11.81
C ALA A 65 5.92 -9.24 -10.29
N VAL A 66 4.67 -9.01 -9.86
CA VAL A 66 4.28 -9.05 -8.45
C VAL A 66 4.29 -10.49 -7.92
N GLU A 67 3.82 -11.47 -8.69
CA GLU A 67 3.89 -12.89 -8.30
C GLU A 67 5.32 -13.42 -8.22
N ARG A 68 6.24 -12.91 -9.04
CA ARG A 68 7.63 -13.38 -9.08
C ARG A 68 8.52 -12.75 -8.00
N VAL A 69 8.28 -11.50 -7.64
CA VAL A 69 8.97 -10.80 -6.53
C VAL A 69 8.36 -11.18 -5.18
N ALA A 70 7.06 -11.50 -5.15
CA ALA A 70 6.38 -11.94 -3.94
C ALA A 70 6.27 -13.46 -3.82
N ALA A 71 7.01 -14.22 -4.64
CA ALA A 71 7.27 -15.62 -4.36
C ALA A 71 8.05 -15.63 -3.04
N PRO A 72 7.43 -16.12 -1.95
CA PRO A 72 8.12 -16.14 -0.68
C PRO A 72 9.38 -16.99 -0.82
N PRO A 73 10.48 -16.65 -0.11
CA PRO A 73 11.58 -17.58 0.01
C PRO A 73 11.06 -18.89 0.62
N ASP A 74 11.69 -20.02 0.26
CA ASP A 74 11.24 -21.37 0.65
C ASP A 74 11.16 -21.58 2.18
N ASP A 75 11.73 -20.67 2.97
CA ASP A 75 11.79 -20.63 4.43
C ASP A 75 10.71 -19.77 5.10
N ALA A 76 9.81 -19.09 4.34
CA ALA A 76 8.65 -18.41 4.91
C ALA A 76 7.57 -19.43 5.31
N ASP A 77 7.86 -20.17 6.38
CA ASP A 77 7.06 -21.30 6.86
C ASP A 77 5.68 -20.89 7.38
N GLU A 78 5.48 -19.63 7.81
CA GLU A 78 4.21 -19.15 8.36
C GLU A 78 3.35 -18.37 7.33
N PRO A 79 2.03 -18.63 7.24
CA PRO A 79 1.12 -17.85 6.38
C PRO A 79 1.16 -16.33 6.64
N LEU A 80 1.52 -15.91 7.86
CA LEU A 80 1.67 -14.51 8.22
C LEU A 80 2.94 -13.91 7.58
N ASP A 81 4.06 -14.64 7.56
CA ASP A 81 5.32 -14.23 6.91
C ASP A 81 5.13 -14.00 5.42
N ARG A 82 4.50 -14.96 4.75
CA ARG A 82 4.15 -14.82 3.33
C ARG A 82 3.28 -13.59 3.09
N THR A 83 2.32 -13.32 3.96
CA THR A 83 1.45 -12.15 3.83
C THR A 83 2.21 -10.85 4.07
N ALA A 84 3.16 -10.84 5.00
CA ALA A 84 4.04 -9.70 5.27
C ALA A 84 4.94 -9.39 4.07
N LEU A 85 5.57 -10.41 3.48
CA LEU A 85 6.39 -10.26 2.27
C LEU A 85 5.57 -9.77 1.08
N ARG A 86 4.37 -10.31 0.85
CA ARG A 86 3.48 -9.81 -0.20
C ARG A 86 3.05 -8.37 0.04
N SER A 87 2.92 -7.97 1.31
CA SER A 87 2.52 -6.62 1.69
C SER A 87 3.57 -5.59 1.30
N THR A 88 4.87 -5.85 1.46
CA THR A 88 5.94 -4.92 1.05
C THR A 88 5.89 -4.62 -0.46
N VAL A 89 5.61 -5.64 -1.27
CA VAL A 89 5.48 -5.51 -2.72
C VAL A 89 4.22 -4.72 -3.11
N VAL A 90 3.09 -4.95 -2.44
CA VAL A 90 1.81 -4.33 -2.80
C VAL A 90 1.76 -2.84 -2.46
N VAL A 91 2.45 -2.41 -1.41
CA VAL A 91 2.50 -0.98 -1.03
C VAL A 91 3.56 -0.20 -1.82
N THR A 92 4.52 -0.88 -2.44
CA THR A 92 5.59 -0.22 -3.22
C THR A 92 5.04 0.69 -4.33
N PRO A 93 4.06 0.28 -5.16
CA PRO A 93 3.51 1.16 -6.17
C PRO A 93 2.73 2.38 -5.61
N MET A 94 2.45 2.43 -4.31
CA MET A 94 1.88 3.62 -3.65
C MET A 94 2.94 4.71 -3.44
N GLY A 95 4.21 4.41 -3.62
CA GLY A 95 5.34 5.30 -3.35
C GLY A 95 6.02 5.04 -2.00
N PHE A 96 5.70 3.94 -1.31
CA PHE A 96 6.45 3.51 -0.13
C PHE A 96 7.69 2.70 -0.53
N ALA A 97 8.81 2.93 0.15
CA ALA A 97 9.79 1.88 0.40
C ALA A 97 9.33 1.13 1.66
N ALA A 98 9.12 -0.19 1.51
CA ALA A 98 8.61 -1.04 2.56
C ALA A 98 9.66 -2.08 2.95
N GLU A 99 9.99 -2.13 4.24
CA GLU A 99 11.00 -3.01 4.82
C GLU A 99 10.33 -3.86 5.89
N LEU A 100 10.54 -5.17 5.85
CA LEU A 100 10.07 -6.07 6.90
C LEU A 100 11.06 -5.99 8.06
N GLU A 101 10.56 -5.64 9.23
CA GLU A 101 11.38 -5.46 10.42
C GLU A 101 11.61 -6.80 11.14
N THR A 102 12.85 -7.04 11.54
CA THR A 102 13.20 -8.16 12.41
C THR A 102 12.99 -7.78 13.89
N ALA A 103 12.85 -8.78 14.76
CA ALA A 103 12.71 -8.55 16.19
C ALA A 103 13.90 -7.78 16.79
N ASP A 104 15.10 -7.99 16.26
CA ASP A 104 16.33 -7.33 16.69
C ASP A 104 16.36 -5.84 16.29
N GLU A 105 15.90 -5.50 15.08
CA GLU A 105 15.82 -4.11 14.60
C GLU A 105 14.81 -3.27 15.40
N LEU A 106 13.67 -3.87 15.78
CA LEU A 106 12.63 -3.17 16.54
C LEU A 106 12.97 -2.97 18.01
N ALA A 107 13.84 -3.81 18.59
CA ALA A 107 14.33 -3.61 19.94
C ALA A 107 15.17 -2.33 20.07
N VAL A 108 15.74 -1.84 18.95
CA VAL A 108 16.47 -0.56 18.87
C VAL A 108 15.51 0.64 18.76
N VAL A 109 14.29 0.42 18.28
CA VAL A 109 13.24 1.44 18.12
C VAL A 109 12.30 1.40 19.33
N ASP A 110 12.80 1.85 20.47
CA ASP A 110 12.11 2.01 21.78
C ASP A 110 10.60 1.69 21.80
N GLY A 111 10.25 0.47 22.21
CA GLY A 111 8.86 0.08 22.54
C GLY A 111 7.98 -0.41 21.37
N HIS A 112 8.51 -0.53 20.15
CA HIS A 112 7.72 -0.95 18.97
C HIS A 112 7.97 -2.41 18.55
N ALA A 113 8.67 -3.19 19.39
CA ALA A 113 8.91 -4.61 19.16
C ALA A 113 7.60 -5.42 19.01
N PRO A 114 7.64 -6.58 18.33
CA PRO A 114 6.49 -7.46 18.24
C PRO A 114 6.07 -7.87 19.66
N THR A 115 4.79 -7.69 19.97
CA THR A 115 4.21 -7.98 21.29
C THR A 115 3.75 -9.44 21.41
N ALA A 116 3.71 -10.14 20.28
CA ALA A 116 3.33 -11.54 20.18
C ALA A 116 4.12 -12.24 19.06
N PRO A 117 4.31 -13.58 19.14
CA PRO A 117 4.94 -14.36 18.08
C PRO A 117 4.15 -14.33 16.76
N GLN A 118 2.86 -14.02 16.81
CA GLN A 118 1.98 -13.89 15.65
C GLN A 118 1.81 -12.45 15.17
N GLU A 119 2.86 -11.65 15.33
CA GLU A 119 2.92 -10.27 14.87
C GLU A 119 4.10 -10.07 13.91
N ARG A 120 3.86 -9.36 12.82
CA ARG A 120 4.89 -8.91 11.87
C ARG A 120 4.77 -7.41 11.66
N ILE A 121 5.90 -6.73 11.62
CA ILE A 121 5.96 -5.27 11.50
C ILE A 121 6.67 -4.92 10.21
N ILE A 122 6.05 -4.04 9.44
CA ILE A 122 6.59 -3.53 8.18
C ILE A 122 6.78 -2.04 8.34
N ARG A 123 8.01 -1.57 8.21
CA ARG A 123 8.34 -0.16 8.15
C ARG A 123 8.04 0.40 6.78
N LEU A 124 7.31 1.51 6.74
CA LEU A 124 6.87 2.18 5.53
C LEU A 124 7.42 3.60 5.49
N GLN A 125 8.28 3.89 4.51
CA GLN A 125 8.86 5.22 4.35
C GLN A 125 9.27 5.56 2.90
N PRO A 126 9.31 6.85 2.53
CA PRO A 126 8.57 7.94 3.17
C PRO A 126 7.06 7.78 2.94
N CYS A 127 6.23 8.40 3.79
CA CYS A 127 4.79 8.48 3.53
C CYS A 127 4.53 9.40 2.32
N PRO A 128 3.99 8.90 1.18
CA PRO A 128 3.83 9.67 -0.06
C PRO A 128 2.83 10.83 0.08
N VAL A 129 1.97 10.76 1.09
CA VAL A 129 0.96 11.77 1.40
C VAL A 129 1.08 12.25 2.85
N ARG A 130 2.32 12.39 3.34
CA ARG A 130 2.63 12.75 4.74
C ARG A 130 1.82 13.92 5.28
N GLU A 131 1.74 15.04 4.56
CA GLU A 131 1.00 16.22 5.01
C GLU A 131 -0.52 15.96 5.16
N LEU A 132 -1.08 15.18 4.22
CA LEU A 132 -2.47 14.72 4.31
C LEU A 132 -2.65 13.77 5.50
N ALA A 133 -1.74 12.82 5.72
CA ALA A 133 -1.81 11.87 6.83
C ALA A 133 -1.65 12.55 8.20
N ARG A 134 -0.88 13.64 8.30
CA ARG A 134 -0.81 14.48 9.50
C ARG A 134 -2.10 15.24 9.77
N SER A 135 -2.64 15.88 8.74
CA SER A 135 -3.84 16.72 8.87
C SER A 135 -5.13 15.89 9.02
N HIS A 136 -5.17 14.72 8.38
CA HIS A 136 -6.34 13.84 8.29
C HIS A 136 -5.94 12.36 8.38
N PRO A 137 -5.48 11.89 9.56
CA PRO A 137 -4.91 10.54 9.72
C PRO A 137 -5.84 9.41 9.32
N GLY A 138 -7.16 9.58 9.49
CA GLY A 138 -8.13 8.57 9.07
C GLY A 138 -8.26 8.41 7.55
N VAL A 139 -7.85 9.39 6.74
CA VAL A 139 -8.02 9.34 5.28
C VAL A 139 -6.82 8.67 4.64
N GLY A 140 -5.63 9.29 4.75
CA GLY A 140 -4.41 8.76 4.10
C GLY A 140 -4.06 7.36 4.60
N CYS A 141 -4.11 7.16 5.91
CA CYS A 141 -3.72 5.90 6.52
C CYS A 141 -4.74 4.79 6.27
N GLY A 142 -6.04 5.15 6.20
CA GLY A 142 -7.08 4.19 5.78
C GLY A 142 -6.87 3.71 4.35
N ILE A 143 -6.44 4.58 3.43
CA ILE A 143 -6.06 4.18 2.07
C ILE A 143 -4.86 3.23 2.11
N HIS A 144 -3.81 3.55 2.87
CA HIS A 144 -2.60 2.73 2.95
C HIS A 144 -2.79 1.38 3.64
N SER A 145 -3.70 1.29 4.62
CA SER A 145 -4.01 0.03 5.31
C SER A 145 -4.94 -0.88 4.51
N GLY A 146 -5.68 -0.33 3.54
CA GLY A 146 -6.62 -1.07 2.70
C GLY A 146 -6.02 -2.28 1.95
N PRO A 147 -4.86 -2.14 1.28
CA PRO A 147 -4.16 -3.27 0.67
C PRO A 147 -3.73 -4.35 1.66
N LEU A 148 -3.19 -3.93 2.82
CA LEU A 148 -2.71 -4.83 3.86
C LEU A 148 -3.87 -5.68 4.41
N GLN A 149 -4.97 -5.02 4.74
CA GLN A 149 -6.18 -5.69 5.18
C GLN A 149 -6.79 -6.56 4.07
N GLY A 150 -6.68 -6.13 2.82
CA GLY A 150 -7.08 -6.89 1.64
C GLY A 150 -6.32 -8.21 1.52
N LEU A 151 -4.99 -8.20 1.67
CA LEU A 151 -4.16 -9.41 1.62
C LEU A 151 -4.45 -10.38 2.77
N LEU A 152 -4.74 -9.86 3.97
CA LEU A 152 -5.11 -10.69 5.11
C LEU A 152 -6.50 -11.33 4.94
N ALA A 153 -7.44 -10.63 4.30
CA ALA A 153 -8.77 -11.13 3.99
C ALA A 153 -8.79 -12.08 2.78
N ASP A 154 -8.00 -11.77 1.75
CA ASP A 154 -7.83 -12.54 0.52
C ASP A 154 -6.78 -13.65 0.72
N ASN A 155 -7.11 -14.61 1.59
CA ASN A 155 -6.48 -15.94 1.61
C ASN A 155 -7.48 -16.94 1.01
N PRO A 156 -7.73 -16.91 -0.31
CA PRO A 156 -8.56 -17.91 -0.94
C PRO A 156 -7.93 -19.28 -0.71
N ALA A 157 -8.74 -20.25 -0.26
CA ALA A 157 -8.40 -21.65 -0.35
C ALA A 157 -8.18 -21.96 -1.84
N THR A 158 -6.92 -22.01 -2.27
CA THR A 158 -6.53 -22.25 -3.66
C THR A 158 -6.84 -23.67 -4.13
N ASP A 159 -7.38 -24.53 -3.26
CA ASP A 159 -7.37 -25.97 -3.44
C ASP A 159 -8.67 -26.66 -3.01
N GLY A 160 -9.84 -26.00 -3.05
CA GLY A 160 -11.16 -26.63 -2.94
C GLY A 160 -11.43 -27.42 -1.64
N ARG A 161 -10.47 -27.46 -0.72
CA ARG A 161 -10.55 -28.11 0.58
C ARG A 161 -11.10 -27.12 1.58
N ARG A 162 -12.06 -27.57 2.40
CA ARG A 162 -12.50 -26.84 3.59
C ARG A 162 -11.28 -26.63 4.48
N LYS A 163 -10.74 -25.41 4.49
CA LYS A 163 -9.66 -25.03 5.40
C LYS A 163 -10.24 -24.98 6.82
N ALA A 164 -9.46 -25.46 7.79
CA ALA A 164 -9.76 -25.22 9.19
C ALA A 164 -9.93 -23.71 9.43
N PRO A 165 -10.79 -23.29 10.37
CA PRO A 165 -10.93 -21.88 10.75
C PRO A 165 -9.55 -21.28 10.98
N GLN A 166 -9.18 -20.27 10.19
CA GLN A 166 -7.95 -19.53 10.43
C GLN A 166 -8.23 -18.52 11.55
N PRO A 167 -7.25 -18.24 12.42
CA PRO A 167 -7.41 -17.20 13.40
C PRO A 167 -7.71 -15.85 12.74
N PRO A 168 -8.43 -14.95 13.43
CA PRO A 168 -8.69 -13.62 12.91
C PRO A 168 -7.38 -12.90 12.64
N ARG A 169 -7.29 -12.26 11.47
CA ARG A 169 -6.12 -11.48 11.07
C ARG A 169 -6.50 -10.04 10.79
N TRP A 170 -5.66 -9.12 11.23
CA TRP A 170 -5.92 -7.70 11.07
C TRP A 170 -4.61 -6.93 10.82
N ALA A 171 -4.74 -5.81 10.11
CA ALA A 171 -3.66 -4.89 9.83
C ALA A 171 -4.01 -3.49 10.35
N TYR A 172 -3.03 -2.81 10.92
CA TYR A 172 -3.16 -1.42 11.32
C TYR A 172 -1.84 -0.67 11.12
N LEU A 173 -1.94 0.67 11.15
CA LEU A 173 -0.80 1.56 10.97
C LEU A 173 -0.59 2.39 12.23
N GLU A 174 0.62 2.34 12.77
CA GLU A 174 1.15 3.32 13.69
C GLU A 174 1.87 4.40 12.86
N LEU A 175 1.58 5.66 13.16
CA LEU A 175 1.93 6.77 12.28
C LEU A 175 3.08 7.55 12.85
N PHE A 176 4.07 7.83 12.01
CA PHE A 176 5.16 8.75 12.32
C PHE A 176 5.89 8.39 13.64
N VAL A 177 6.15 7.10 13.85
CA VAL A 177 7.02 6.63 14.92
C VAL A 177 8.39 7.23 14.71
N GLU A 178 9.05 7.81 15.71
CA GLU A 178 10.38 8.43 15.56
C GLU A 178 11.37 7.41 14.94
N PRO A 179 12.14 7.73 13.87
CA PRO A 179 12.31 9.00 13.16
C PRO A 179 11.38 9.18 11.93
N GLU A 180 10.07 9.13 12.17
CA GLU A 180 8.94 9.35 11.26
C GLU A 180 8.48 8.24 10.29
N PRO A 181 8.93 6.96 10.29
CA PRO A 181 8.23 5.92 9.54
C PRO A 181 6.78 5.70 10.00
N CYS A 182 5.96 5.17 9.09
CA CYS A 182 4.72 4.50 9.50
C CYS A 182 5.04 3.01 9.71
N LEU A 183 4.61 2.44 10.83
CA LEU A 183 4.72 1.00 11.08
C LEU A 183 3.40 0.32 10.77
N ALA A 184 3.43 -0.61 9.82
CA ALA A 184 2.32 -1.51 9.55
C ALA A 184 2.47 -2.77 10.39
N ARG A 185 1.51 -3.01 11.28
CA ARG A 185 1.49 -4.21 12.12
C ARG A 185 0.45 -5.17 11.58
N LEU A 186 0.88 -6.40 11.29
CA LEU A 186 0.07 -7.51 10.83
C LEU A 186 0.00 -8.54 11.96
N VAL A 187 -1.20 -8.82 12.44
CA VAL A 187 -1.41 -9.70 13.59
C VAL A 187 -2.32 -10.86 13.21
N ALA A 188 -1.95 -12.07 13.65
CA ALA A 188 -2.85 -13.23 13.70
C ALA A 188 -3.20 -13.53 15.17
N GLY A 189 -4.49 -13.81 15.43
CA GLY A 189 -5.04 -14.03 16.77
C GLY A 189 -5.37 -15.48 17.11
#